data_AF-A0A355S3D9-F1
#
_entry.id   AF-A0A355S3D9-F1
#
_cell.length_a   1.000
_cell.length_b   1.000
_cell.length_c   1.000
_cell.angle_alpha   90.00
_cell.angle_beta   90.00
_cell.angle_gamma   90.00
#
_symmetry.space_group_name_H-M   'P 1'
#
loop_
_entity.id
_entity.type
_entity.pdbx_description
1 polymer ?
#
loop_
_entity_poly.entity_id
_entity_poly.type
_entity_poly.pdbx_seq_one_letter_code
_entity_poly.pdbx_strand_id
1 'polypeptide(L)'
;GADQVTLEARCYGFAKKYSPFLVNTVVGFIGPEFLYDSKQVIRAGLEDHFMGKLTGIPMGCDACYTNHMKADQNDVENLAVLLTTAGCNYFMGVPFGDDVMLNYQCTSYHDIATLRQLLGLRPIKEFDQWLEKMGITENGRLTKIAGDASIFLK
;
A
#
# COMPACT_ATOMS: atom_id res chain seq x y z
N GLY A 1 -19.97 2.66 22.77
CA GLY A 1 -19.00 1.91 21.97
C GLY A 1 -19.48 1.87 20.54
N ALA A 2 -19.02 2.82 19.72
CA ALA A 2 -19.22 2.75 18.27
C ALA A 2 -18.37 1.62 17.67
N ASP A 3 -18.72 1.15 16.47
CA ASP A 3 -17.96 0.15 15.73
C ASP A 3 -16.67 0.73 15.11
N GLN A 4 -15.80 -0.17 14.64
CA GLN A 4 -14.49 0.19 14.07
C GLN A 4 -14.59 1.08 12.83
N VAL A 5 -15.51 0.76 11.91
CA VAL A 5 -15.66 1.47 10.63
C VAL A 5 -16.11 2.91 10.86
N THR A 6 -17.06 3.12 11.79
CA THR A 6 -17.49 4.46 12.19
C THR A 6 -16.33 5.26 12.80
N LEU A 7 -15.48 4.63 13.62
CA LEU A 7 -14.33 5.31 14.22
C LEU A 7 -13.25 5.64 13.19
N GLU A 8 -13.01 4.76 12.23
CA GLU A 8 -12.04 4.97 11.16
C GLU A 8 -12.47 6.11 10.22
N ALA A 9 -13.76 6.18 9.85
CA ALA A 9 -14.30 7.30 9.08
C ALA A 9 -14.10 8.66 9.80
N ARG A 10 -14.16 8.69 11.14
CA ARG A 10 -13.91 9.91 11.93
C ARG A 10 -12.44 10.32 11.87
N CYS A 11 -11.50 9.38 11.81
CA CYS A 11 -10.09 9.68 11.59
C CYS A 11 -9.90 10.44 10.27
N TYR A 12 -10.58 10.03 9.20
CA TYR A 12 -10.50 10.69 7.90
C TYR A 12 -11.15 12.08 7.92
N GLY A 13 -12.31 12.22 8.57
CA GLY A 13 -12.94 13.53 8.77
C GLY A 13 -12.05 14.49 9.56
N PHE A 14 -11.33 13.99 10.56
CA PHE A 14 -10.33 14.76 11.29
C PHE A 14 -9.14 15.14 10.39
N ALA A 15 -8.55 14.18 9.68
CA ALA A 15 -7.42 14.40 8.79
C ALA A 15 -7.74 15.45 7.72
N LYS A 16 -8.95 15.42 7.15
CA LYS A 16 -9.39 16.37 6.10
C LYS A 16 -9.22 17.83 6.49
N LYS A 17 -9.37 18.17 7.78
CA LYS A 17 -9.18 19.54 8.30
C LYS A 17 -7.78 20.10 8.02
N TYR A 18 -6.78 19.23 7.93
CA TYR A 18 -5.37 19.62 7.83
C TYR A 18 -4.82 19.57 6.40
N SER A 19 -5.64 19.23 5.41
CA SER A 19 -5.22 19.11 4.00
C SER A 19 -3.92 18.30 3.85
N PRO A 20 -3.87 17.06 4.36
CA PRO A 20 -2.63 16.28 4.41
C PRO A 20 -2.17 15.91 3.00
N PHE A 21 -0.86 15.69 2.86
CA PHE A 21 -0.30 15.13 1.63
C PHE A 21 -0.64 13.65 1.47
N LEU A 22 -0.68 12.89 2.56
CA LEU A 22 -0.97 11.46 2.59
C LEU A 22 -1.77 11.10 3.84
N VAL A 23 -2.65 10.13 3.70
CA VAL A 23 -3.28 9.39 4.80
C VAL A 23 -3.36 7.93 4.38
N ASN A 24 -2.96 7.00 5.25
CA ASN A 24 -3.22 5.59 5.04
C ASN A 24 -3.85 4.98 6.28
N THR A 25 -4.73 4.01 6.02
CA THR A 25 -5.05 2.96 6.98
C THR A 25 -3.88 1.97 7.03
N VAL A 26 -3.82 1.20 8.11
CA VAL A 26 -2.87 0.09 8.28
C VAL A 26 -3.68 -1.17 8.57
N VAL A 27 -4.13 -1.85 7.51
CA VAL A 27 -5.09 -2.94 7.63
C VAL A 27 -4.37 -4.25 7.88
N GLY A 28 -4.75 -4.95 8.95
CA GLY A 28 -4.14 -6.23 9.36
C GLY A 28 -2.91 -6.10 10.28
N PHE A 29 -2.54 -4.88 10.69
CA PHE A 29 -1.36 -4.63 11.52
C PHE A 29 -1.52 -5.03 12.99
N ILE A 30 -2.74 -4.95 13.53
CA ILE A 30 -2.95 -5.22 14.96
C ILE A 30 -3.02 -6.74 15.20
N GLY A 31 -3.96 -7.43 14.56
CA GLY A 31 -4.12 -8.86 14.74
C GLY A 31 -5.56 -9.36 14.64
N PRO A 32 -5.76 -10.68 14.88
CA PRO A 32 -7.04 -11.38 14.73
C PRO A 32 -8.15 -10.90 15.68
N GLU A 33 -7.81 -10.13 16.70
CA GLU A 33 -8.74 -9.53 17.66
C GLU A 33 -9.57 -8.39 17.04
N PHE A 34 -9.07 -7.74 15.98
CA PHE A 34 -9.81 -6.72 15.22
C PHE A 34 -10.32 -7.26 13.88
N LEU A 35 -9.45 -7.94 13.13
CA LEU A 35 -9.75 -8.55 11.83
C LEU A 35 -9.13 -9.95 11.79
N TYR A 36 -9.96 -11.00 11.77
CA TYR A 36 -9.50 -12.38 12.03
C TYR A 36 -8.83 -13.07 10.85
N ASP A 37 -9.37 -12.89 9.65
CA ASP A 37 -8.98 -13.61 8.44
C ASP A 37 -8.80 -12.67 7.25
N SER A 38 -8.27 -13.22 6.16
CA SER A 38 -8.01 -12.46 4.93
C SER A 38 -9.24 -11.79 4.33
N LYS A 39 -10.44 -12.37 4.48
CA LYS A 39 -11.67 -11.76 3.96
C LYS A 39 -12.02 -10.49 4.71
N GLN A 40 -11.83 -10.48 6.03
CA GLN A 40 -12.03 -9.30 6.86
C GLN A 40 -10.99 -8.21 6.56
N VAL A 41 -9.73 -8.58 6.38
CA VAL A 41 -8.65 -7.65 5.97
C VAL A 41 -8.95 -7.03 4.61
N ILE A 42 -9.32 -7.84 3.61
CA ILE A 42 -9.66 -7.35 2.27
C ILE A 42 -10.85 -6.40 2.33
N ARG A 43 -11.90 -6.79 3.08
CA ARG A 43 -13.11 -5.98 3.23
C ARG A 43 -12.80 -4.63 3.87
N ALA A 44 -12.07 -4.62 4.99
CA ALA A 44 -11.72 -3.40 5.71
C ALA A 44 -10.86 -2.47 4.85
N GLY A 45 -9.85 -2.99 4.14
CA GLY A 45 -9.01 -2.17 3.25
C GLY A 45 -9.82 -1.46 2.15
N LEU A 46 -10.80 -2.15 1.57
CA LEU A 46 -11.71 -1.56 0.56
C LEU A 46 -12.67 -0.52 1.17
N GLU A 47 -13.19 -0.78 2.38
CA GLU A 47 -14.03 0.18 3.11
C GLU A 47 -13.26 1.45 3.43
N ASP A 48 -12.07 1.32 4.01
CA ASP A 48 -11.20 2.42 4.41
C ASP A 48 -10.80 3.30 3.22
N HIS A 49 -10.37 2.65 2.13
CA HIS A 49 -10.05 3.36 0.89
C HIS A 49 -11.27 4.15 0.37
N PHE A 50 -12.45 3.52 0.29
CA PHE A 50 -13.67 4.21 -0.15
C PHE A 50 -14.02 5.39 0.74
N MET A 51 -14.02 5.20 2.06
CA MET A 51 -14.35 6.25 3.03
C MET A 51 -13.36 7.42 2.97
N GLY A 52 -12.06 7.15 2.85
CA GLY A 52 -11.04 8.19 2.70
C GLY A 52 -11.20 8.98 1.40
N LYS A 53 -11.42 8.29 0.28
CA LYS A 53 -11.68 8.94 -1.02
C LYS A 53 -12.96 9.78 -0.99
N LEU A 54 -14.05 9.25 -0.44
CA LEU A 54 -15.32 9.96 -0.30
C LEU A 54 -15.18 11.22 0.58
N THR A 55 -14.35 11.14 1.62
CA THR A 55 -14.01 12.29 2.49
C THR A 55 -13.15 13.34 1.76
N GLY A 56 -12.54 12.98 0.63
CA GLY A 56 -11.75 13.87 -0.21
C GLY A 56 -10.32 14.06 0.28
N ILE A 57 -9.70 13.01 0.82
CA ILE A 57 -8.28 12.98 1.24
C ILE A 57 -7.45 12.05 0.31
N PRO A 58 -6.12 12.28 0.18
CA PRO A 58 -5.23 11.40 -0.57
C PRO A 58 -5.00 10.08 0.18
N MET A 59 -5.93 9.15 -0.01
CA MET A 59 -6.00 7.89 0.72
C MET A 59 -5.14 6.80 0.08
N GLY A 60 -4.17 6.30 0.85
CA GLY A 60 -3.42 5.09 0.60
C GLY A 60 -3.85 3.96 1.55
N CYS A 61 -3.16 2.82 1.44
CA CYS A 61 -3.37 1.69 2.34
C CYS A 61 -2.06 0.96 2.53
N ASP A 62 -1.67 0.74 3.78
CA ASP A 62 -0.68 -0.28 4.09
C ASP A 62 -1.41 -1.62 4.20
N ALA A 63 -1.33 -2.42 3.13
CA ALA A 63 -1.93 -3.74 3.05
C ALA A 63 -0.97 -4.73 3.72
N CYS A 64 -1.38 -5.29 4.86
CA CYS A 64 -0.47 -6.05 5.69
C CYS A 64 -1.16 -7.15 6.50
N TYR A 65 -0.36 -7.99 7.16
CA TYR A 65 -0.83 -8.98 8.12
C TYR A 65 0.21 -9.25 9.21
N THR A 66 -0.24 -9.78 10.34
CA THR A 66 0.63 -10.29 11.41
C THR A 66 0.66 -11.81 11.40
N ASN A 67 1.77 -12.39 11.86
CA ASN A 67 2.01 -13.85 11.85
C ASN A 67 0.99 -14.70 12.62
N HIS A 68 0.16 -14.10 13.48
CA HIS A 68 -0.85 -14.80 14.29
C HIS A 68 -2.29 -14.60 13.78
N MET A 69 -2.44 -13.92 12.65
CA MET A 69 -3.70 -13.80 11.91
C MET A 69 -3.83 -14.96 10.90
N LYS A 70 -5.06 -15.33 10.51
CA LYS A 70 -5.28 -16.29 9.41
C LYS A 70 -5.20 -15.61 8.05
N ALA A 71 -4.01 -15.14 7.70
CA ALA A 71 -3.69 -14.52 6.43
C ALA A 71 -2.24 -14.83 6.04
N ASP A 72 -1.93 -14.75 4.75
CA ASP A 72 -0.59 -14.86 4.21
C ASP A 72 -0.30 -13.81 3.12
N GLN A 73 0.89 -13.83 2.52
CA GLN A 73 1.30 -12.84 1.52
C GLN A 73 0.39 -12.80 0.29
N ASN A 74 -0.20 -13.93 -0.11
CA ASN A 74 -1.11 -13.94 -1.26
C ASN A 74 -2.37 -13.11 -0.96
N ASP A 75 -2.80 -13.06 0.30
CA ASP A 75 -3.93 -12.24 0.72
C ASP A 75 -3.60 -10.74 0.64
N VAL A 76 -2.37 -10.34 0.98
CA VAL A 76 -1.87 -8.96 0.80
C VAL A 76 -1.83 -8.59 -0.68
N GLU A 77 -1.29 -9.46 -1.53
CA GLU A 77 -1.21 -9.23 -2.97
C GLU A 77 -2.60 -9.15 -3.62
N ASN A 78 -3.54 -10.01 -3.20
CA ASN A 78 -4.95 -9.94 -3.60
C ASN A 78 -5.55 -8.57 -3.27
N LEU A 79 -5.37 -8.10 -2.03
CA LEU A 79 -5.86 -6.79 -1.62
C LEU A 79 -5.18 -5.66 -2.40
N ALA A 80 -3.87 -5.75 -2.63
CA ALA A 80 -3.12 -4.72 -3.35
C ALA A 80 -3.61 -4.58 -4.80
N VAL A 81 -3.92 -5.68 -5.50
CA VAL A 81 -4.54 -5.63 -6.83
C VAL A 81 -5.92 -4.96 -6.77
N LEU A 82 -6.78 -5.35 -5.83
CA LEU A 82 -8.12 -4.78 -5.66
C LEU A 82 -8.06 -3.27 -5.37
N LEU A 83 -7.19 -2.85 -4.47
CA LEU A 83 -7.02 -1.44 -4.13
C LEU A 83 -6.39 -0.63 -5.26
N THR A 84 -5.45 -1.21 -6.01
CA THR A 84 -4.87 -0.52 -7.16
C THR A 84 -5.92 -0.29 -8.25
N THR A 85 -6.78 -1.28 -8.52
CA THR A 85 -7.90 -1.12 -9.47
C THR A 85 -8.95 -0.13 -8.97
N ALA A 86 -9.13 0.01 -7.65
CA ALA A 86 -9.97 1.03 -7.04
C ALA A 86 -9.37 2.45 -7.06
N GLY A 87 -8.12 2.62 -7.48
CA GLY A 87 -7.44 3.93 -7.55
C GLY A 87 -6.78 4.38 -6.24
N CYS A 88 -6.32 3.42 -5.42
CA CYS A 88 -5.49 3.69 -4.24
C CYS A 88 -4.23 4.48 -4.61
N ASN A 89 -3.91 5.52 -3.84
CA ASN A 89 -2.82 6.44 -4.20
C ASN A 89 -1.43 5.80 -4.00
N TYR A 90 -1.26 5.02 -2.94
CA TYR A 90 0.02 4.44 -2.56
C TYR A 90 -0.14 3.22 -1.64
N PHE A 91 0.92 2.43 -1.58
CA PHE A 91 1.12 1.34 -0.63
C PHE A 91 2.50 1.51 0.02
N MET A 92 2.75 0.73 1.08
CA MET A 92 4.08 0.60 1.66
C MET A 92 4.96 -0.32 0.81
N GLY A 93 6.27 -0.19 0.93
CA GLY A 93 7.23 -1.04 0.24
C GLY A 93 8.35 -1.39 1.18
N VAL A 94 8.50 -2.67 1.49
CA VAL A 94 9.57 -3.20 2.36
C VAL A 94 10.32 -4.31 1.61
N PRO A 95 11.63 -4.54 1.85
CA PRO A 95 12.35 -5.65 1.21
C PRO A 95 11.62 -6.98 1.48
N PHE A 96 11.18 -7.64 0.40
CA PHE A 96 10.37 -8.87 0.46
C PHE A 96 9.07 -8.76 1.31
N GLY A 97 8.62 -7.54 1.63
CA GLY A 97 7.46 -7.32 2.48
C GLY A 97 7.69 -7.60 3.97
N ASP A 98 8.88 -8.03 4.39
CA ASP A 98 9.16 -8.45 5.77
C ASP A 98 9.74 -7.31 6.60
N ASP A 99 8.93 -6.74 7.50
CA ASP A 99 9.41 -5.77 8.48
C ASP A 99 9.76 -6.49 9.79
N VAL A 100 11.04 -6.86 9.91
CA VAL A 100 11.56 -7.58 11.09
C VAL A 100 11.56 -6.76 12.38
N MET A 101 11.44 -5.43 12.28
CA MET A 101 11.43 -4.55 13.45
C MET A 101 10.03 -4.45 14.03
N LEU A 102 9.03 -4.33 13.15
CA LEU A 102 7.61 -4.27 13.53
C LEU A 102 6.95 -5.66 13.61
N ASN A 103 7.61 -6.70 13.10
CA ASN A 103 7.20 -8.11 13.13
C ASN A 103 5.85 -8.38 12.44
N TYR A 104 5.68 -7.81 11.24
CA TYR A 104 4.52 -7.98 10.38
C TYR A 104 4.97 -7.98 8.91
N GLN A 105 4.08 -8.39 8.01
CA GLN A 105 4.34 -8.44 6.58
C GLN A 105 3.44 -7.48 5.80
N CYS A 106 3.98 -6.79 4.81
CA CYS A 106 3.29 -5.84 3.94
C CYS A 106 3.68 -6.05 2.47
N THR A 107 3.32 -5.10 1.60
CA THR A 107 3.72 -5.13 0.19
C THR A 107 5.23 -4.91 0.00
N SER A 108 5.80 -5.65 -0.95
CA SER A 108 7.22 -5.60 -1.28
C SER A 108 7.55 -4.56 -2.36
N TYR A 109 8.83 -4.20 -2.50
CA TYR A 109 9.29 -3.40 -3.65
C TYR A 109 8.90 -4.01 -5.01
N HIS A 110 8.90 -5.34 -5.10
CA HIS A 110 8.57 -6.08 -6.31
C HIS A 110 7.07 -6.01 -6.60
N ASP A 111 6.23 -6.04 -5.56
CA ASP A 111 4.77 -5.97 -5.68
C ASP A 111 4.38 -4.62 -6.30
N ILE A 112 4.97 -3.52 -5.83
CA ILE A 112 4.69 -2.18 -6.35
C ILE A 112 5.08 -2.06 -7.82
N ALA A 113 6.25 -2.60 -8.21
CA ALA A 113 6.67 -2.62 -9.61
C ALA A 113 5.75 -3.50 -10.47
N THR A 114 5.27 -4.61 -9.93
CA THR A 114 4.37 -5.55 -10.59
C THR A 114 3.01 -4.93 -10.82
N LEU A 115 2.41 -4.31 -9.79
CA LEU A 115 1.11 -3.63 -9.87
C LEU A 115 1.12 -2.51 -10.92
N ARG A 116 2.19 -1.71 -10.96
CA ARG A 116 2.36 -0.65 -11.97
C ARG A 116 2.40 -1.22 -13.38
N GLN A 117 3.19 -2.26 -13.61
CA GLN A 117 3.28 -2.89 -14.93
C GLN A 117 2.00 -3.61 -15.33
N LEU A 118 1.31 -4.25 -14.37
CA LEU A 118 0.06 -4.97 -14.58
C LEU A 118 -1.07 -4.02 -15.03
N LEU A 119 -1.16 -2.84 -14.43
CA LEU A 119 -2.25 -1.89 -14.64
C LEU A 119 -1.85 -0.65 -15.47
N GLY A 120 -0.64 -0.64 -16.02
CA GLY A 120 -0.15 0.47 -16.84
C GLY A 120 0.01 1.79 -16.08
N LEU A 121 0.26 1.73 -14.77
CA LEU A 121 0.42 2.90 -13.91
C LEU A 121 1.88 3.36 -13.87
N ARG A 122 2.07 4.65 -13.57
CA ARG A 122 3.39 5.28 -13.41
C ARG A 122 3.55 5.83 -12.00
N PRO A 123 4.78 5.98 -11.50
CA PRO A 123 5.06 6.85 -10.36
C PRO A 123 4.65 8.30 -10.64
N ILE A 124 4.77 9.18 -9.64
CA ILE A 124 4.62 10.63 -9.87
C ILE A 124 5.60 11.09 -10.95
N LYS A 125 5.16 12.06 -11.76
CA LYS A 125 5.84 12.44 -13.01
C LYS A 125 7.32 12.75 -12.82
N GLU A 126 7.65 13.54 -11.80
CA GLU A 126 9.01 13.96 -11.50
C GLU A 126 9.89 12.78 -11.11
N PHE A 127 9.32 11.79 -10.41
CA PHE A 127 10.02 10.58 -10.02
C PHE A 127 10.19 9.61 -11.20
N ASP A 128 9.18 9.47 -12.07
CA ASP A 128 9.27 8.66 -13.29
C ASP A 128 10.39 9.16 -14.21
N GLN A 129 10.47 10.49 -14.40
CA GLN A 129 11.55 11.12 -15.17
C GLN A 129 12.93 10.90 -14.54
N TRP A 130 13.02 10.95 -13.22
CA TRP A 130 14.27 10.66 -12.51
C TRP A 130 14.67 9.19 -12.67
N LEU A 131 13.73 8.25 -12.55
CA LEU A 131 14.00 6.82 -12.74
C LEU A 131 14.49 6.51 -14.16
N GLU A 132 13.90 7.15 -15.18
CA GLU A 132 14.37 7.03 -16.57
C GLU A 132 15.77 7.63 -16.75
N LYS A 133 16.04 8.79 -16.16
CA LYS A 133 17.38 9.41 -16.18
C LYS A 133 18.44 8.53 -15.50
N MET A 134 18.07 7.82 -14.45
CA MET A 134 18.94 6.87 -13.74
C MET A 134 19.07 5.52 -14.47
N GLY A 135 18.29 5.29 -15.52
CA GLY A 135 18.24 4.01 -16.25
C GLY A 135 17.55 2.87 -15.49
N ILE A 136 16.90 3.16 -14.36
CA ILE A 136 16.21 2.15 -13.52
C ILE A 136 14.93 1.68 -14.21
N THR A 137 14.24 2.59 -14.88
CA THR A 137 13.06 2.30 -15.70
C THR A 137 13.24 2.78 -17.12
N GLU A 138 12.50 2.16 -18.04
CA GLU A 138 12.31 2.64 -19.41
C GLU A 138 10.85 2.41 -19.79
N ASN A 139 10.15 3.46 -20.21
CA ASN A 139 8.74 3.39 -20.59
C ASN A 139 7.86 2.74 -19.50
N GLY A 140 8.14 3.04 -18.23
CA GLY A 140 7.37 2.57 -17.07
C GLY A 140 7.62 1.12 -16.69
N ARG A 141 8.62 0.45 -17.31
CA ARG A 141 9.04 -0.90 -16.97
C ARG A 141 10.42 -0.88 -16.37
N LEU A 142 10.69 -1.78 -15.42
CA LEU A 142 12.01 -1.95 -14.85
C LEU A 142 13.00 -2.43 -15.94
N THR A 143 14.21 -1.89 -15.93
CA THR A 143 15.31 -2.35 -16.80
C THR A 143 16.13 -3.46 -16.14
N LYS A 144 17.19 -3.91 -16.80
CA LYS A 144 18.11 -4.93 -16.27
C LYS A 144 18.91 -4.50 -15.04
N ILE A 145 19.02 -3.19 -14.78
CA ILE A 145 19.76 -2.68 -13.61
C ILE A 145 18.84 -2.45 -12.40
N ALA A 146 17.52 -2.61 -12.55
CA ALA A 146 16.59 -2.47 -11.45
C ALA A 146 16.86 -3.54 -10.36
N GLY A 147 16.85 -3.11 -9.10
CA GLY A 147 17.18 -3.96 -7.96
C GLY A 147 18.68 -4.06 -7.64
N ASP A 148 19.56 -3.54 -8.51
CA ASP A 148 20.99 -3.46 -8.24
C ASP A 148 21.36 -2.11 -7.63
N ALA A 149 21.53 -2.08 -6.31
CA ALA A 149 21.89 -0.87 -5.56
C ALA A 149 23.32 -0.37 -5.84
N SER A 150 24.17 -1.13 -6.54
CA SER A 150 25.55 -0.73 -6.84
C SER A 150 25.64 0.54 -7.70
N ILE A 151 24.55 0.92 -8.39
CA ILE A 151 24.45 2.17 -9.16
C ILE A 151 24.65 3.42 -8.30
N PHE A 152 24.42 3.32 -6.98
CA PHE A 152 24.57 4.43 -6.04
C PHE A 152 25.93 4.47 -5.35
N LEU A 153 26.82 3.50 -5.60
CA LEU A 153 28.16 3.43 -5.01
C LEU A 153 29.24 4.08 -5.88
N LYS A 154 28.87 4.59 -7.06
CA LYS A 154 29.78 5.21 -8.03
C LYS A 154 29.88 6.71 -7.85
#